data_AF-A0A7C7ISU1-F1
#
_entry.id   AF-A0A7C7ISU1-F1
#
_cell.length_a   1.000
_cell.length_b   1.000
_cell.length_c   1.000
_cell.angle_alpha   90.00
_cell.angle_beta   90.00
_cell.angle_gamma   90.00
#
_symmetry.space_group_name_H-M   'P 1'
#
loop_
_entity.id
_entity.type
_entity.pdbx_description
1 polymer ?
#
loop_
_entity_poly.entity_id
_entity_poly.type
_entity_poly.pdbx_seq_one_letter_code
_entity_poly.pdbx_strand_id
1 'polypeptide(L)'
;MGGFILRIAITGGTGFIGHRLVTAHLKKGDEVTVLTRKNLVNPEKGLLHIKGDLLDKQLDFSAFINNADILYHCAGELNDEKLMFPMHVESTDRLLQATLLEAERSGKAIHWVQLSSVGAYGPSLDGASAVRIVTEDTTTRPVGSYETTKTQSDELVMRANAHPLFSYSILRPSNVFGADMPNNSLRQLGKVVGKGLFFYIGKTNATATYVHVDDVVEAMILCGKDPRARAEVFNISNDCLLEEMIGAMAKALGKPAPSLRVPERPVRALVYLMGKVFTLPLSSSRIDAFVARTQYPYAKLKRVLDFLPRISVVSSIGKVIKANLETDEANRRRKPKIAIIAPAEMTVKAFLLNHIFALQDTYEVTVITHTSNRNFLNDSSGTVEVILLPIVREISLFRDLSCLFRLISIIKANRFDLIFSVAPKAGLLAMLAGFILKTPIRIHMFTGQVWATRKGLGRLFFKSVDRLMAKLATHVLTDSMSQRKFLEEEGVVPLGHL
;
A
#
# COMPACT_ATOMS: atom_id res chain seq x y z
N MET A 1 -13.63 18.07 36.85
CA MET A 1 -13.22 16.77 37.41
C MET A 1 -11.96 16.35 36.68
N GLY A 2 -10.79 16.43 37.35
CA GLY A 2 -9.52 16.02 36.76
C GLY A 2 -9.52 14.51 36.59
N GLY A 3 -9.63 14.03 35.35
CA GLY A 3 -9.49 12.61 35.05
C GLY A 3 -8.04 12.17 35.31
N PHE A 4 -7.86 10.92 35.76
CA PHE A 4 -6.54 10.31 35.84
C PHE A 4 -5.92 10.27 34.43
N ILE A 5 -4.71 10.79 34.29
CA ILE A 5 -3.92 10.70 33.06
C ILE A 5 -3.47 9.25 32.91
N LEU A 6 -3.89 8.58 31.83
CA LEU A 6 -3.42 7.24 31.53
C LEU A 6 -2.12 7.29 30.73
N ARG A 7 -1.25 6.31 30.96
CA ARG A 7 -0.05 6.05 30.15
C ARG A 7 -0.37 4.94 29.15
N ILE A 8 -0.26 5.25 27.87
CA ILE A 8 -0.69 4.39 26.77
C ILE A 8 0.52 3.99 25.94
N ALA A 9 0.76 2.70 25.78
CA ALA A 9 1.76 2.17 24.86
C ALA A 9 1.07 1.66 23.58
N ILE A 10 1.53 2.06 22.39
CA ILE A 10 0.91 1.67 21.12
C ILE A 10 1.96 1.13 20.15
N THR A 11 1.82 -0.13 19.75
CA THR A 11 2.51 -0.65 18.55
C THR A 11 1.67 -0.35 17.31
N GLY A 12 2.30 -0.09 16.17
CA GLY A 12 1.56 0.26 14.95
C GLY A 12 0.86 1.63 15.04
N GLY A 13 1.26 2.51 15.96
CA GLY A 13 0.68 3.85 16.16
C GLY A 13 0.85 4.82 14.98
N THR A 14 1.66 4.47 13.98
CA THR A 14 1.78 5.21 12.70
C THR A 14 0.90 4.66 11.58
N GLY A 15 0.15 3.58 11.85
CA GLY A 15 -0.74 2.91 10.91
C GLY A 15 -2.16 3.48 10.93
N PHE A 16 -3.00 2.90 10.07
CA PHE A 16 -4.38 3.35 9.81
C PHE A 16 -5.27 3.43 11.07
N ILE A 17 -5.27 2.38 11.90
CA ILE A 17 -6.03 2.34 13.16
C ILE A 17 -5.22 3.00 14.30
N GLY A 18 -3.93 2.65 14.41
CA GLY A 18 -3.07 3.08 15.51
C GLY A 18 -2.94 4.60 15.63
N HIS A 19 -2.83 5.34 14.51
CA HIS A 19 -2.73 6.80 14.56
C HIS A 19 -3.99 7.46 15.14
N ARG A 20 -5.17 6.88 14.90
CA ARG A 20 -6.42 7.38 15.50
C ARG A 20 -6.49 7.12 16.99
N LEU A 21 -5.97 5.98 17.46
CA LEU A 21 -5.84 5.71 18.88
C LEU A 21 -4.91 6.75 19.54
N VAL A 22 -3.77 7.06 18.90
CA VAL A 22 -2.87 8.12 19.36
C VAL A 22 -3.64 9.45 19.49
N THR A 23 -4.29 9.91 18.41
CA THR A 23 -5.04 11.17 18.42
C THR A 23 -6.17 11.17 19.46
N ALA A 24 -6.91 10.07 19.58
CA ALA A 24 -8.03 9.97 20.51
C ALA A 24 -7.58 10.00 21.98
N HIS A 25 -6.45 9.38 22.31
CA HIS A 25 -5.88 9.41 23.65
C HIS A 25 -5.26 10.77 23.99
N LEU A 26 -4.49 11.37 23.08
CA LEU A 26 -3.94 12.73 23.27
C LEU A 26 -5.06 13.77 23.47
N LYS A 27 -6.17 13.67 22.73
CA LYS A 27 -7.34 14.53 22.91
C LYS A 27 -7.98 14.39 24.31
N LYS A 28 -7.84 13.23 24.96
CA LYS A 28 -8.30 12.99 26.34
C LYS A 28 -7.30 13.45 27.40
N GLY A 29 -6.11 13.90 26.99
CA GLY A 29 -5.02 14.30 27.89
C GLY A 29 -4.19 13.11 28.41
N ASP A 30 -4.34 11.93 27.82
CA ASP A 30 -3.53 10.75 28.15
C ASP A 30 -2.10 10.92 27.60
N GLU A 31 -1.10 10.32 28.26
CA GLU A 31 0.28 10.23 27.78
C GLU A 31 0.41 9.02 26.84
N VAL A 32 0.96 9.20 25.64
CA VAL A 32 1.02 8.17 24.60
C VAL A 32 2.46 7.94 24.16
N THR A 33 2.93 6.70 24.29
CA THR A 33 4.21 6.22 23.77
C THR A 33 3.97 5.33 22.55
N VAL A 34 4.61 5.63 21.42
CA VAL A 34 4.47 4.90 20.15
C VAL A 34 5.79 4.27 19.76
N LEU A 35 5.80 2.95 19.57
CA LEU A 35 6.93 2.24 18.98
C LEU A 35 6.88 2.31 17.45
N THR A 36 7.93 2.83 16.83
CA THR A 36 7.97 3.04 15.37
C THR A 36 9.38 2.84 14.80
N ARG A 37 9.46 2.35 13.56
CA ARG A 37 10.74 2.21 12.83
C ARG A 37 11.32 3.54 12.38
N LYS A 38 10.49 4.59 12.30
CA LYS A 38 10.87 5.91 11.80
C LYS A 38 11.37 6.77 12.95
N ASN A 39 12.41 7.58 12.69
CA ASN A 39 12.74 8.70 13.56
C ASN A 39 11.70 9.80 13.32
N LEU A 40 10.74 9.94 14.24
CA LEU A 40 9.71 10.96 14.21
C LEU A 40 9.97 11.98 15.31
N VAL A 41 9.67 13.24 15.01
CA VAL A 41 9.62 14.30 16.03
C VAL A 41 8.36 14.10 16.87
N ASN A 42 8.35 14.61 18.09
CA ASN A 42 7.19 14.62 18.98
C ASN A 42 6.53 16.01 18.93
N PRO A 43 5.67 16.31 17.93
CA PRO A 43 5.11 17.65 17.75
C PRO A 43 4.08 18.02 18.84
N GLU A 44 3.51 17.01 19.50
CA GLU A 44 2.41 17.18 20.44
C GLU A 44 2.85 16.86 21.88
N LYS A 45 2.36 17.65 22.85
CA LYS A 45 2.59 17.39 24.27
C LYS A 45 1.92 16.07 24.66
N GLY A 46 2.65 15.25 25.42
CA GLY A 46 2.16 13.94 25.85
C GLY A 46 2.41 12.81 24.85
N LEU A 47 3.03 13.09 23.70
CA LEU A 47 3.41 12.07 22.72
C LEU A 47 4.92 11.77 22.78
N LEU A 48 5.29 10.49 22.85
CA LEU A 48 6.66 10.02 22.79
C LEU A 48 6.82 8.95 21.71
N HIS A 49 7.61 9.22 20.68
CA HIS A 49 8.04 8.19 19.74
C HIS A 49 9.31 7.49 20.22
N ILE A 50 9.25 6.17 20.33
CA ILE A 50 10.42 5.30 20.56
C ILE A 50 10.79 4.63 19.25
N LYS A 51 12.05 4.79 18.84
CA LYS A 51 12.57 4.13 17.65
C LYS A 51 12.81 2.65 17.95
N GLY A 52 12.17 1.77 17.19
CA GLY A 52 12.41 0.33 17.29
C GLY A 52 11.72 -0.44 16.18
N ASP A 53 12.27 -1.60 15.84
CA ASP A 53 11.66 -2.56 14.92
C ASP A 53 11.27 -3.81 15.69
N LEU A 54 10.00 -4.20 15.64
CA LEU A 54 9.51 -5.41 16.29
C LEU A 54 10.18 -6.69 15.77
N LEU A 55 10.72 -6.66 14.55
CA LEU A 55 11.49 -7.77 13.99
C LEU A 55 12.93 -7.84 14.51
N ASP A 56 13.42 -6.79 15.16
CA ASP A 56 14.72 -6.82 15.84
C ASP A 56 14.60 -7.64 17.12
N LYS A 57 15.36 -8.75 17.17
CA LYS A 57 15.37 -9.66 18.33
C LYS A 57 16.07 -9.05 19.55
N GLN A 58 16.85 -7.99 19.36
CA GLN A 58 17.57 -7.28 20.41
C GLN A 58 16.86 -5.98 20.84
N LEU A 59 15.66 -5.72 20.33
CA LEU A 59 14.90 -4.53 20.69
C LEU A 59 14.60 -4.54 22.20
N ASP A 60 15.05 -3.49 22.90
CA ASP A 60 14.65 -3.22 24.27
C ASP A 60 13.29 -2.53 24.30
N PHE A 61 12.33 -3.16 24.98
CA PHE A 61 10.97 -2.65 25.16
C PHE A 61 10.82 -1.75 26.38
N SER A 62 11.80 -1.67 27.27
CA SER A 62 11.71 -1.00 28.58
C SER A 62 11.15 0.42 28.46
N ALA A 63 11.73 1.25 27.59
CA ALA A 63 11.30 2.62 27.36
C ALA A 63 9.90 2.73 26.73
N PHE A 64 9.48 1.73 25.95
CA PHE A 64 8.18 1.70 25.28
C PHE A 64 7.04 1.39 26.26
N ILE A 65 7.24 0.43 27.16
CA ILE A 65 6.20 -0.05 28.08
C ILE A 65 6.23 0.58 29.48
N ASN A 66 7.25 1.40 29.77
CA ASN A 66 7.48 1.98 31.10
C ASN A 66 6.21 2.60 31.71
N ASN A 67 5.76 2.05 32.84
CA ASN A 67 4.57 2.45 33.60
C ASN A 67 3.24 2.48 32.80
N ALA A 68 3.14 1.77 31.67
CA ALA A 68 1.93 1.75 30.86
C ALA A 68 0.71 1.24 31.66
N ASP A 69 -0.43 1.92 31.53
CA ASP A 69 -1.73 1.43 32.00
C ASP A 69 -2.35 0.47 30.96
N ILE A 70 -2.25 0.87 29.68
CA ILE A 70 -2.86 0.16 28.56
C ILE A 70 -1.84 0.03 27.44
N LEU A 71 -1.70 -1.18 26.89
CA LEU A 71 -0.92 -1.47 25.69
C LEU A 71 -1.85 -1.85 24.54
N TYR A 72 -1.91 -1.03 23.49
CA TYR A 72 -2.62 -1.35 22.25
C TYR A 72 -1.66 -1.99 21.24
N HIS A 73 -1.90 -3.26 20.91
CA HIS A 73 -1.08 -3.96 19.93
C HIS A 73 -1.75 -3.94 18.54
N CYS A 74 -1.42 -2.91 17.75
CA CYS A 74 -1.96 -2.71 16.39
C CYS A 74 -0.97 -3.05 15.28
N ALA A 75 0.27 -3.42 15.61
CA ALA A 75 1.26 -3.81 14.61
C ALA A 75 0.86 -5.11 13.89
N GLY A 76 1.12 -5.16 12.58
CA GLY A 76 0.88 -6.34 11.76
C GLY A 76 1.44 -6.18 10.34
N GLU A 77 1.79 -7.31 9.74
CA GLU A 77 2.21 -7.45 8.34
C GLU A 77 1.06 -8.07 7.52
N LEU A 78 0.76 -7.46 6.37
CA LEU A 78 -0.38 -7.85 5.52
C LEU A 78 0.06 -8.37 4.14
N ASN A 79 1.31 -8.12 3.74
CA ASN A 79 1.76 -8.27 2.36
C ASN A 79 2.84 -9.34 2.21
N ASP A 80 3.79 -9.42 3.14
CA ASP A 80 4.88 -10.40 3.08
C ASP A 80 4.62 -11.58 4.02
N GLU A 81 4.17 -12.70 3.45
CA GLU A 81 3.88 -13.92 4.20
C GLU A 81 5.07 -14.43 5.03
N LYS A 82 6.31 -14.19 4.58
CA LYS A 82 7.51 -14.64 5.30
C LYS A 82 7.73 -13.85 6.59
N LEU A 83 7.23 -12.62 6.63
CA LEU A 83 7.34 -11.75 7.79
C LEU A 83 6.15 -11.88 8.74
N MET A 84 5.04 -12.51 8.32
CA MET A 84 3.83 -12.62 9.15
C MET A 84 4.06 -13.40 10.45
N PHE A 85 4.73 -14.57 10.41
CA PHE A 85 5.03 -15.33 11.63
C PHE A 85 5.96 -14.58 12.60
N PRO A 86 7.15 -14.08 12.18
CA PRO A 86 8.01 -13.33 13.11
C PRO A 86 7.37 -12.02 13.58
N MET A 87 6.54 -11.36 12.76
CA MET A 87 5.83 -10.15 13.14
C MET A 87 4.68 -10.41 14.13
N HIS A 88 3.81 -11.39 13.87
CA HIS A 88 2.58 -11.58 14.67
C HIS A 88 2.75 -12.52 15.86
N VAL A 89 3.70 -13.45 15.80
CA VAL A 89 3.86 -14.49 16.82
C VAL A 89 5.10 -14.20 17.66
N GLU A 90 6.29 -14.24 17.05
CA GLU A 90 7.53 -14.09 17.80
C GLU A 90 7.67 -12.69 18.44
N SER A 91 7.30 -11.63 17.72
CA SER A 91 7.38 -10.27 18.28
C SER A 91 6.34 -10.03 19.38
N THR A 92 5.14 -10.60 19.23
CA THR A 92 4.09 -10.53 20.27
C THR A 92 4.54 -11.28 21.51
N ASP A 93 5.13 -12.47 21.38
CA ASP A 93 5.65 -13.23 22.52
C ASP A 93 6.74 -12.45 23.27
N ARG A 94 7.74 -11.90 22.57
CA ARG A 94 8.77 -11.04 23.20
C ARG A 94 8.17 -9.82 23.90
N LEU A 95 7.22 -9.15 23.26
CA LEU A 95 6.58 -7.97 23.83
C LEU A 95 5.71 -8.34 25.05
N LEU A 96 5.04 -9.50 25.05
CA LEU A 96 4.32 -10.02 26.21
C LEU A 96 5.28 -10.27 27.36
N GLN A 97 6.41 -10.96 27.14
CA GLN A 97 7.41 -11.17 28.19
C GLN A 97 7.89 -9.86 28.80
N ALA A 98 8.21 -8.86 27.97
CA ALA A 98 8.60 -7.54 28.46
C ALA A 98 7.47 -6.86 29.26
N THR A 99 6.23 -6.97 28.79
CA THR A 99 5.04 -6.41 29.48
C THR A 99 4.84 -7.04 30.86
N LEU A 100 4.99 -8.35 30.99
CA LEU A 100 4.86 -9.06 32.26
C LEU A 100 5.97 -8.63 33.24
N LEU A 101 7.22 -8.58 32.77
CA LEU A 101 8.35 -8.10 33.58
C LEU A 101 8.16 -6.66 34.05
N GLU A 102 7.61 -5.78 33.21
CA GLU A 102 7.31 -4.40 33.61
C GLU A 102 6.18 -4.33 34.64
N ALA A 103 5.13 -5.15 34.49
CA ALA A 103 4.04 -5.22 35.45
C ALA A 103 4.54 -5.67 36.83
N GLU A 104 5.41 -6.68 36.88
CA GLU A 104 6.07 -7.14 38.11
C GLU A 104 6.97 -6.05 38.71
N ARG A 105 7.86 -5.47 37.90
CA ARG A 105 8.82 -4.44 38.34
C ARG A 105 8.15 -3.20 38.91
N SER A 106 7.07 -2.74 38.27
CA SER A 106 6.33 -1.55 38.68
C SER A 106 5.28 -1.84 39.77
N GLY A 107 4.92 -3.11 39.98
CA GLY A 107 3.79 -3.52 40.82
C GLY A 107 2.42 -3.06 40.29
N LYS A 108 2.37 -2.62 39.03
CA LYS A 108 1.18 -2.02 38.41
C LYS A 108 0.61 -2.98 37.36
N ALA A 109 -0.70 -3.18 37.40
CA ALA A 109 -1.38 -3.99 36.40
C ALA A 109 -1.38 -3.29 35.03
N ILE A 110 -1.11 -4.06 33.97
CA ILE A 110 -1.15 -3.59 32.58
C ILE A 110 -2.28 -4.29 31.84
N HIS A 111 -3.10 -3.52 31.12
CA HIS A 111 -4.15 -4.06 30.27
C HIS A 111 -3.73 -4.09 28.79
N TRP A 112 -3.76 -5.26 28.17
CA TRP A 112 -3.43 -5.46 26.77
C TRP A 112 -4.67 -5.46 25.88
N VAL A 113 -4.73 -4.54 24.91
CA VAL A 113 -5.77 -4.53 23.88
C VAL A 113 -5.18 -5.03 22.57
N GLN A 114 -5.57 -6.25 22.19
CA GLN A 114 -5.12 -6.91 20.97
C GLN A 114 -6.04 -6.56 19.80
N LEU A 115 -5.46 -6.01 18.72
CA LEU A 115 -6.16 -5.88 17.45
C LEU A 115 -5.98 -7.16 16.63
N SER A 116 -7.04 -7.92 16.47
CA SER A 116 -7.08 -9.19 15.72
C SER A 116 -7.94 -9.06 14.45
N SER A 117 -8.59 -10.13 14.01
CA SER A 117 -9.46 -10.16 12.83
C SER A 117 -10.49 -11.29 12.93
N VAL A 118 -11.69 -11.08 12.37
CA VAL A 118 -12.68 -12.17 12.20
C VAL A 118 -12.19 -13.31 11.30
N GLY A 119 -11.09 -13.10 10.57
CA GLY A 119 -10.40 -14.18 9.83
C GLY A 119 -9.99 -15.37 10.71
N ALA A 120 -9.90 -15.18 12.04
CA ALA A 120 -9.66 -16.25 13.00
C ALA A 120 -10.69 -17.40 12.93
N TYR A 121 -11.92 -17.13 12.47
CA TYR A 121 -12.98 -18.13 12.37
C TYR A 121 -12.97 -18.92 11.04
N GLY A 122 -12.11 -18.53 10.10
CA GLY A 122 -12.00 -19.17 8.79
C GLY A 122 -13.21 -18.98 7.87
N PRO A 123 -13.13 -19.51 6.64
CA PRO A 123 -14.26 -19.53 5.71
C PRO A 123 -15.34 -20.53 6.15
N SER A 124 -16.52 -20.41 5.55
CA SER A 124 -17.59 -21.41 5.71
C SER A 124 -17.17 -22.76 5.14
N LEU A 125 -17.46 -23.85 5.86
CA LEU A 125 -17.18 -25.22 5.42
C LEU A 125 -18.20 -25.72 4.37
N ASP A 126 -19.42 -25.18 4.39
CA ASP A 126 -20.50 -25.52 3.46
C ASP A 126 -20.44 -24.73 2.14
N GLY A 127 -19.31 -24.03 1.92
CA GLY A 127 -19.08 -23.15 0.77
C GLY A 127 -19.40 -21.68 1.04
N ALA A 128 -18.85 -20.79 0.21
CA ALA A 128 -18.92 -19.34 0.41
C ALA A 128 -20.36 -18.79 0.45
N SER A 129 -21.27 -19.35 -0.36
CA SER A 129 -22.67 -18.91 -0.43
C SER A 129 -23.59 -19.52 0.63
N ALA A 130 -23.06 -20.33 1.55
CA ALA A 130 -23.81 -20.83 2.68
C ALA A 130 -24.07 -19.71 3.71
N VAL A 131 -25.27 -19.73 4.29
CA VAL A 131 -25.63 -18.82 5.38
C VAL A 131 -24.87 -19.25 6.63
N ARG A 132 -24.13 -18.32 7.23
CA ARG A 132 -23.34 -18.60 8.44
C ARG A 132 -23.37 -17.39 9.36
N ILE A 133 -23.66 -17.61 10.64
CA ILE A 133 -23.55 -16.58 11.68
C ILE A 133 -22.36 -16.95 12.56
N VAL A 134 -21.41 -16.03 12.71
CA VAL A 134 -20.17 -16.24 13.46
C VAL A 134 -20.13 -15.33 14.68
N THR A 135 -20.34 -15.94 15.84
CA THR A 135 -20.18 -15.29 17.15
C THR A 135 -18.81 -15.60 17.74
N GLU A 136 -18.48 -14.99 18.87
CA GLU A 136 -17.23 -15.20 19.58
C GLU A 136 -17.07 -16.62 20.12
N ASP A 137 -18.17 -17.38 20.29
CA ASP A 137 -18.17 -18.79 20.69
C ASP A 137 -17.88 -19.75 19.53
N THR A 138 -17.84 -19.24 18.29
CA THR A 138 -17.46 -20.04 17.12
C THR A 138 -16.01 -20.49 17.23
N THR A 139 -15.76 -21.78 17.05
CA THR A 139 -14.40 -22.32 17.05
C THR A 139 -13.53 -21.63 16.00
N THR A 140 -12.32 -21.22 16.38
CA THR A 140 -11.34 -20.67 15.45
C THR A 140 -10.87 -21.73 14.47
N ARG A 141 -10.76 -21.35 13.19
CA ARG A 141 -10.28 -22.20 12.10
C ARG A 141 -9.63 -21.33 11.03
N PRO A 142 -8.57 -20.58 11.38
CA PRO A 142 -7.95 -19.66 10.44
C PRO A 142 -7.45 -20.40 9.20
N VAL A 143 -7.54 -19.73 8.04
CA VAL A 143 -7.01 -20.23 6.77
C VAL A 143 -6.21 -19.10 6.15
N GLY A 144 -4.96 -19.39 5.78
CA GLY A 144 -4.00 -18.38 5.29
C GLY A 144 -2.96 -18.03 6.35
N SER A 145 -1.80 -17.55 5.89
CA SER A 145 -0.68 -17.21 6.79
C SER A 145 -1.05 -16.07 7.74
N TYR A 146 -1.74 -15.04 7.24
CA TYR A 146 -2.14 -13.88 8.03
C TYR A 146 -3.09 -14.27 9.16
N GLU A 147 -4.19 -14.95 8.82
CA GLU A 147 -5.24 -15.36 9.75
C GLU A 147 -4.69 -16.33 10.80
N THR A 148 -3.83 -17.27 10.38
CA THR A 148 -3.23 -18.26 11.27
C THR A 148 -2.33 -17.60 12.30
N THR A 149 -1.41 -16.73 11.84
CA THR A 149 -0.44 -16.08 12.71
C THR A 149 -1.11 -15.03 13.63
N LYS A 150 -2.17 -14.35 13.18
CA LYS A 150 -2.99 -13.49 14.05
C LYS A 150 -3.75 -14.28 15.11
N THR A 151 -4.26 -15.47 14.79
CA THR A 151 -4.93 -16.33 15.77
C THR A 151 -3.93 -16.86 16.81
N GLN A 152 -2.72 -17.25 16.39
CA GLN A 152 -1.64 -17.64 17.31
C GLN A 152 -1.22 -16.49 18.24
N SER A 153 -1.20 -15.25 17.72
CA SER A 153 -0.98 -14.03 18.51
C SER A 153 -2.05 -13.87 19.61
N ASP A 154 -3.33 -14.09 19.27
CA ASP A 154 -4.43 -14.06 20.24
C ASP A 154 -4.23 -15.11 21.34
N GLU A 155 -3.86 -16.34 20.97
CA GLU A 155 -3.63 -17.44 21.92
C GLU A 155 -2.47 -17.17 22.89
N LEU A 156 -1.42 -16.46 22.45
CA LEU A 156 -0.33 -16.02 23.33
C LEU A 156 -0.83 -15.01 24.36
N VAL A 157 -1.59 -14.00 23.91
CA VAL A 157 -2.17 -12.96 24.78
C VAL A 157 -3.14 -13.57 25.79
N MET A 158 -4.00 -14.50 25.35
CA MET A 158 -4.95 -15.20 26.23
C MET A 158 -4.24 -16.01 27.32
N ARG A 159 -3.12 -16.68 26.98
CA ARG A 159 -2.31 -17.43 27.95
C ARG A 159 -1.61 -16.54 28.98
N ALA A 160 -1.16 -15.36 28.58
CA ALA A 160 -0.51 -14.41 29.48
C ALA A 160 -1.43 -13.93 30.63
N ASN A 161 -2.75 -14.08 30.49
CA ASN A 161 -3.75 -13.78 31.52
C ASN A 161 -3.66 -14.65 32.79
N ALA A 162 -2.81 -15.69 32.79
CA ALA A 162 -2.46 -16.40 34.02
C ALA A 162 -1.67 -15.53 35.02
N HIS A 163 -1.04 -14.45 34.56
CA HIS A 163 -0.26 -13.54 35.40
C HIS A 163 -1.19 -12.53 36.12
N PRO A 164 -1.07 -12.32 37.45
CA PRO A 164 -2.03 -11.56 38.24
C PRO A 164 -2.08 -10.06 37.93
N LEU A 165 -0.99 -9.49 37.40
CA LEU A 165 -0.90 -8.08 37.00
C LEU A 165 -1.11 -7.87 35.49
N PHE A 166 -1.59 -8.89 34.78
CA PHE A 166 -1.90 -8.80 33.36
C PHE A 166 -3.38 -9.07 33.13
N SER A 167 -3.97 -8.29 32.23
CA SER A 167 -5.29 -8.58 31.70
C SER A 167 -5.34 -8.23 30.22
N TYR A 168 -6.28 -8.81 29.47
CA TYR A 168 -6.40 -8.52 28.04
C TYR A 168 -7.84 -8.28 27.61
N SER A 169 -7.98 -7.71 26.42
CA SER A 169 -9.17 -7.73 25.58
C SER A 169 -8.74 -7.92 24.13
N ILE A 170 -9.50 -8.72 23.36
CA ILE A 170 -9.21 -8.95 21.94
C ILE A 170 -10.38 -8.43 21.11
N LEU A 171 -10.10 -7.50 20.18
CA LEU A 171 -11.08 -7.03 19.21
C LEU A 171 -10.80 -7.66 17.84
N ARG A 172 -11.78 -8.35 17.28
CA ARG A 172 -11.78 -8.98 15.96
C ARG A 172 -12.68 -8.19 15.01
N PRO A 173 -12.16 -7.16 14.34
CA PRO A 173 -12.91 -6.48 13.29
C PRO A 173 -13.07 -7.33 12.03
N SER A 174 -14.18 -7.09 11.34
CA SER A 174 -14.33 -7.40 9.91
C SER A 174 -13.46 -6.47 9.04
N ASN A 175 -13.73 -6.37 7.73
CA ASN A 175 -12.93 -5.49 6.87
C ASN A 175 -13.08 -4.02 7.29
N VAL A 176 -12.00 -3.46 7.82
CA VAL A 176 -11.99 -2.06 8.27
C VAL A 176 -11.82 -1.13 7.08
N PHE A 177 -12.71 -0.15 6.95
CA PHE A 177 -12.64 0.86 5.88
C PHE A 177 -12.70 2.29 6.42
N GLY A 178 -12.18 3.21 5.63
CA GLY A 178 -12.11 4.64 5.94
C GLY A 178 -11.43 5.42 4.81
N ALA A 179 -11.51 6.76 4.87
CA ALA A 179 -11.05 7.64 3.79
C ALA A 179 -9.53 7.59 3.54
N ASP A 180 -8.74 7.16 4.50
CA ASP A 180 -7.28 7.05 4.50
C ASP A 180 -6.80 5.59 4.61
N MET A 181 -7.71 4.61 4.39
CA MET A 181 -7.32 3.21 4.36
C MET A 181 -6.28 2.96 3.25
N PRO A 182 -5.21 2.20 3.53
CA PRO A 182 -4.17 1.91 2.54
C PRO A 182 -4.64 0.94 1.45
N ASN A 183 -5.63 0.10 1.78
CA ASN A 183 -6.18 -0.88 0.86
C ASN A 183 -7.05 -0.20 -0.21
N ASN A 184 -6.76 -0.47 -1.49
CA ASN A 184 -7.47 0.12 -2.62
C ASN A 184 -8.65 -0.72 -3.12
N SER A 185 -9.01 -1.83 -2.48
CA SER A 185 -10.02 -2.77 -3.00
C SER A 185 -11.41 -2.14 -3.17
N LEU A 186 -11.93 -1.45 -2.15
CA LEU A 186 -13.19 -0.71 -2.26
C LEU A 186 -13.11 0.43 -3.29
N ARG A 187 -11.94 1.07 -3.41
CA ARG A 187 -11.70 2.15 -4.38
C ARG A 187 -11.75 1.61 -5.82
N GLN A 188 -11.14 0.45 -6.06
CA GLN A 188 -11.19 -0.25 -7.34
C GLN A 188 -12.61 -0.74 -7.66
N LEU A 189 -13.32 -1.27 -6.68
CA LEU A 189 -14.73 -1.67 -6.83
C LEU A 189 -15.59 -0.46 -7.22
N GLY A 190 -15.44 0.68 -6.54
CA GLY A 190 -16.09 1.94 -6.91
C GLY A 190 -15.78 2.38 -8.34
N LYS A 191 -14.55 2.21 -8.83
CA LYS A 191 -14.20 2.50 -10.24
C LYS A 191 -14.94 1.58 -11.22
N VAL A 192 -15.12 0.30 -10.89
CA VAL A 192 -15.88 -0.65 -11.72
C VAL A 192 -17.36 -0.28 -11.76
N VAL A 193 -17.95 0.06 -10.60
CA VAL A 193 -19.32 0.58 -10.50
C VAL A 193 -19.48 1.89 -11.29
N GLY A 194 -18.53 2.81 -11.15
CA GLY A 194 -18.53 4.10 -11.86
C GLY A 194 -18.48 3.96 -13.40
N LYS A 195 -17.84 2.91 -13.90
CA LYS A 195 -17.79 2.57 -15.32
C LYS A 195 -19.02 1.79 -15.82
N GLY A 196 -19.95 1.44 -14.94
CA GLY A 196 -21.11 0.61 -15.30
C GLY A 196 -20.75 -0.84 -15.63
N LEU A 197 -19.58 -1.32 -15.18
CA LEU A 197 -19.07 -2.67 -15.49
C LEU A 197 -19.34 -3.68 -14.37
N PHE A 198 -19.96 -3.25 -13.27
CA PHE A 198 -20.27 -4.13 -12.14
C PHE A 198 -21.52 -4.98 -12.42
N PHE A 199 -21.48 -6.25 -12.03
CA PHE A 199 -22.61 -7.16 -12.02
C PHE A 199 -22.55 -8.06 -10.79
N TYR A 200 -23.71 -8.49 -10.29
CA TYR A 200 -23.79 -9.42 -9.16
C TYR A 200 -23.52 -10.86 -9.60
N ILE A 201 -22.96 -11.67 -8.71
CA ILE A 201 -22.68 -13.08 -8.94
C ILE A 201 -23.50 -13.89 -7.95
N GLY A 202 -24.12 -14.99 -8.40
CA GLY A 202 -24.81 -15.93 -7.53
C GLY A 202 -26.14 -15.44 -6.98
N LYS A 203 -26.54 -15.98 -5.81
CA LYS A 203 -27.83 -15.71 -5.17
C LYS A 203 -27.89 -14.31 -4.53
N THR A 204 -29.10 -13.81 -4.32
CA THR A 204 -29.33 -12.58 -3.54
C THR A 204 -28.94 -12.78 -2.08
N ASN A 205 -28.89 -11.67 -1.33
CA ASN A 205 -28.59 -11.64 0.10
C ASN A 205 -27.16 -12.07 0.44
N ALA A 206 -26.21 -11.65 -0.40
CA ALA A 206 -24.80 -11.67 -0.05
C ALA A 206 -24.52 -10.58 0.99
N THR A 207 -23.70 -10.88 1.99
CA THR A 207 -23.34 -9.97 3.07
C THR A 207 -22.01 -9.29 2.75
N ALA A 208 -21.99 -7.96 2.80
CA ALA A 208 -20.78 -7.18 2.81
C ALA A 208 -20.33 -6.94 4.26
N THR A 209 -19.27 -7.64 4.69
CA THR A 209 -18.76 -7.58 6.07
C THR A 209 -17.69 -6.49 6.20
N TYR A 210 -18.12 -5.28 6.55
CA TYR A 210 -17.27 -4.10 6.71
C TYR A 210 -17.58 -3.36 8.01
N VAL A 211 -16.61 -2.62 8.52
CA VAL A 211 -16.77 -1.74 9.69
C VAL A 211 -15.98 -0.46 9.51
N HIS A 212 -16.56 0.67 9.91
CA HIS A 212 -15.88 1.95 9.81
C HIS A 212 -14.74 2.03 10.84
N VAL A 213 -13.60 2.57 10.43
CA VAL A 213 -12.40 2.66 11.29
C VAL A 213 -12.65 3.39 12.61
N ASP A 214 -13.50 4.41 12.62
CA ASP A 214 -13.81 5.16 13.85
C ASP A 214 -14.60 4.33 14.86
N ASP A 215 -15.52 3.47 14.42
CA ASP A 215 -16.23 2.53 15.31
C ASP A 215 -15.24 1.50 15.90
N VAL A 216 -14.25 1.06 15.12
CA VAL A 216 -13.18 0.16 15.62
C VAL A 216 -12.35 0.85 16.69
N VAL A 217 -11.95 2.10 16.47
CA VAL A 217 -11.16 2.88 17.43
C VAL A 217 -11.93 3.13 18.72
N GLU A 218 -13.23 3.48 18.63
CA GLU A 218 -14.08 3.65 19.81
C GLU A 218 -14.22 2.35 20.60
N ALA A 219 -14.47 1.22 19.92
CA ALA A 219 -14.53 -0.10 20.55
C ALA A 219 -13.20 -0.49 21.20
N MET A 220 -12.05 -0.23 20.57
CA MET A 220 -10.74 -0.50 21.17
C MET A 220 -10.50 0.34 22.43
N ILE A 221 -10.89 1.61 22.43
CA ILE A 221 -10.78 2.48 23.62
C ILE A 221 -11.66 1.96 24.76
N LEU A 222 -12.87 1.48 24.46
CA LEU A 222 -13.72 0.84 25.46
C LEU A 222 -13.12 -0.46 25.97
N CYS A 223 -12.58 -1.29 25.07
CA CYS A 223 -11.86 -2.51 25.44
C CYS A 223 -10.69 -2.22 26.40
N GLY A 224 -9.99 -1.09 26.21
CA GLY A 224 -8.87 -0.69 27.06
C GLY A 224 -9.27 -0.12 28.42
N LYS A 225 -10.44 0.53 28.53
CA LYS A 225 -10.84 1.29 29.73
C LYS A 225 -11.91 0.61 30.59
N ASP A 226 -12.79 -0.17 29.99
CA ASP A 226 -13.91 -0.80 30.71
C ASP A 226 -13.48 -2.12 31.36
N PRO A 227 -13.56 -2.26 32.69
CA PRO A 227 -13.20 -3.51 33.36
C PRO A 227 -13.99 -4.74 32.89
N ARG A 228 -15.19 -4.56 32.34
CA ARG A 228 -16.02 -5.63 31.76
C ARG A 228 -15.41 -6.24 30.49
N ALA A 229 -14.44 -5.57 29.87
CA ALA A 229 -13.73 -6.08 28.69
C ALA A 229 -12.59 -7.05 29.04
N ARG A 230 -12.23 -7.21 30.32
CA ARG A 230 -11.11 -8.05 30.73
C ARG A 230 -11.40 -9.52 30.47
N ALA A 231 -10.41 -10.20 29.89
CA ALA A 231 -10.48 -11.59 29.45
C ALA A 231 -11.59 -11.86 28.42
N GLU A 232 -12.00 -10.84 27.66
CA GLU A 232 -13.03 -10.95 26.64
C GLU A 232 -12.47 -10.85 25.22
N VAL A 233 -13.13 -11.59 24.32
CA VAL A 233 -12.98 -11.47 22.87
C VAL A 233 -14.27 -10.87 22.31
N PHE A 234 -14.14 -9.95 21.36
CA PHE A 234 -15.25 -9.23 20.74
C PHE A 234 -15.14 -9.20 19.22
N ASN A 235 -16.22 -9.54 18.52
CA ASN A 235 -16.36 -9.31 17.09
C ASN A 235 -16.95 -7.92 16.84
N ILE A 236 -16.41 -7.21 15.85
CA ILE A 236 -17.00 -5.95 15.39
C ILE A 236 -17.19 -5.93 13.88
N SER A 237 -18.45 -5.82 13.47
CA SER A 237 -18.83 -5.57 12.08
C SER A 237 -20.05 -4.68 11.99
N ASN A 238 -20.23 -4.04 10.84
CA ASN A 238 -21.45 -3.33 10.46
C ASN A 238 -21.98 -3.94 9.16
N ASP A 239 -22.26 -5.25 9.22
CA ASP A 239 -22.75 -6.05 8.10
C ASP A 239 -23.96 -5.38 7.42
N CYS A 240 -23.92 -5.32 6.10
CA CYS A 240 -25.04 -4.89 5.26
C CYS A 240 -25.17 -5.79 4.04
N LEU A 241 -26.27 -5.65 3.29
CA LEU A 241 -26.39 -6.37 2.03
C LEU A 241 -25.39 -5.81 1.01
N LEU A 242 -24.77 -6.71 0.24
CA LEU A 242 -23.87 -6.31 -0.84
C LEU A 242 -24.57 -5.37 -1.82
N GLU A 243 -25.83 -5.63 -2.12
CA GLU A 243 -26.69 -4.81 -2.96
C GLU A 243 -26.86 -3.38 -2.41
N GLU A 244 -26.99 -3.21 -1.09
CA GLU A 244 -27.10 -1.90 -0.44
C GLU A 244 -25.79 -1.12 -0.52
N MET A 245 -24.66 -1.80 -0.26
CA MET A 245 -23.34 -1.20 -0.36
C MET A 245 -23.05 -0.73 -1.80
N ILE A 246 -23.29 -1.59 -2.80
CA ILE A 246 -23.09 -1.26 -4.21
C ILE A 246 -24.06 -0.17 -4.68
N GLY A 247 -25.32 -0.22 -4.24
CA GLY A 247 -26.31 0.83 -4.50
C GLY A 247 -25.87 2.19 -3.96
N ALA A 248 -25.33 2.23 -2.73
CA ALA A 248 -24.78 3.44 -2.14
C ALA A 248 -23.56 3.98 -2.92
N MET A 249 -22.67 3.09 -3.39
CA MET A 249 -21.55 3.48 -4.27
C MET A 249 -22.06 4.11 -5.58
N ALA A 250 -23.02 3.46 -6.25
CA ALA A 250 -23.59 3.95 -7.50
C ALA A 250 -24.28 5.32 -7.31
N LYS A 251 -25.07 5.47 -6.25
CA LYS A 251 -25.72 6.74 -5.87
C LYS A 251 -24.69 7.84 -5.64
N ALA A 252 -23.61 7.56 -4.90
CA ALA A 252 -22.56 8.53 -4.64
C ALA A 252 -21.83 8.98 -5.91
N LEU A 253 -21.73 8.10 -6.91
CA LEU A 253 -21.11 8.35 -8.21
C LEU A 253 -22.06 8.97 -9.26
N GLY A 254 -23.33 9.19 -8.92
CA GLY A 254 -24.35 9.65 -9.87
C GLY A 254 -24.62 8.63 -10.99
N LYS A 255 -24.51 7.33 -10.69
CA LYS A 255 -24.71 6.23 -11.64
C LYS A 255 -25.97 5.42 -11.30
N PRO A 256 -26.62 4.79 -12.30
CA PRO A 256 -27.72 3.87 -12.04
C PRO A 256 -27.23 2.68 -11.21
N ALA A 257 -28.09 2.17 -10.33
CA ALA A 257 -27.80 0.97 -9.56
C ALA A 257 -27.63 -0.23 -10.51
N PRO A 258 -26.55 -1.03 -10.38
CA PRO A 258 -26.40 -2.25 -11.14
C PRO A 258 -27.58 -3.21 -10.89
N SER A 259 -28.03 -3.91 -11.94
CA SER A 259 -29.11 -4.90 -11.84
C SER A 259 -28.74 -6.26 -12.45
N LEU A 260 -27.73 -6.31 -13.32
CA LEU A 260 -27.27 -7.54 -13.95
C LEU A 260 -26.76 -8.52 -12.89
N ARG A 261 -27.26 -9.74 -12.94
CA ARG A 261 -26.84 -10.84 -12.08
C ARG A 261 -26.57 -12.08 -12.91
N VAL A 262 -25.42 -12.70 -12.68
CA VAL A 262 -24.99 -13.90 -13.41
C VAL A 262 -24.91 -15.09 -12.45
N PRO A 263 -25.21 -16.33 -12.90
CA PRO A 263 -25.07 -17.51 -12.08
C PRO A 263 -23.60 -17.73 -11.65
N GLU A 264 -23.39 -18.24 -10.43
CA GLU A 264 -22.06 -18.43 -9.86
C GLU A 264 -21.21 -19.48 -10.61
N ARG A 265 -21.81 -20.64 -10.94
CA ARG A 265 -21.08 -21.78 -11.54
C ARG A 265 -20.40 -21.44 -12.87
N PRO A 266 -21.08 -20.80 -13.87
CA PRO A 266 -20.43 -20.37 -15.10
C PRO A 266 -19.27 -19.40 -14.87
N VAL A 267 -19.42 -18.45 -13.94
CA VAL A 267 -18.34 -17.49 -13.62
C VAL A 267 -17.14 -18.18 -13.01
N ARG A 268 -17.35 -19.13 -12.10
CA ARG A 268 -16.26 -19.95 -11.53
C ARG A 268 -15.56 -20.79 -12.61
N ALA A 269 -16.31 -21.42 -13.51
CA ALA A 269 -15.74 -22.19 -14.61
C ALA A 269 -14.88 -21.30 -15.53
N LEU A 270 -15.37 -20.11 -15.88
CA LEU A 270 -14.63 -19.13 -16.70
C LEU A 270 -13.32 -18.72 -16.02
N VAL A 271 -13.37 -18.36 -14.73
CA VAL A 271 -12.17 -17.96 -13.97
C VAL A 271 -11.18 -19.13 -13.83
N TYR A 272 -11.65 -20.36 -13.65
CA TYR A 272 -10.80 -21.55 -13.59
C TYR A 272 -10.10 -21.83 -14.94
N LEU A 273 -10.84 -21.76 -16.05
CA LEU A 273 -10.33 -22.06 -17.39
C LEU A 273 -9.39 -20.97 -17.91
N MET A 274 -9.79 -19.70 -17.78
CA MET A 274 -9.05 -18.58 -18.36
C MET A 274 -8.03 -17.96 -17.41
N GLY A 275 -8.18 -18.12 -16.09
CA GLY A 275 -7.28 -17.52 -15.11
C GLY A 275 -5.83 -18.03 -15.14
N LYS A 276 -5.58 -19.19 -15.77
CA LYS A 276 -4.22 -19.71 -16.00
C LYS A 276 -3.54 -19.11 -17.24
N VAL A 277 -4.33 -18.56 -18.17
CA VAL A 277 -3.85 -18.05 -19.47
C VAL A 277 -3.88 -16.53 -19.52
N PHE A 278 -4.85 -15.91 -18.86
CA PHE A 278 -5.08 -14.46 -18.83
C PHE A 278 -5.16 -13.94 -17.39
N THR A 279 -4.63 -12.74 -17.17
CA THR A 279 -4.82 -12.01 -15.91
C THR A 279 -6.21 -11.40 -15.86
N LEU A 280 -7.17 -12.17 -15.35
CA LEU A 280 -8.54 -11.69 -15.17
C LEU A 280 -8.65 -10.78 -13.93
N PRO A 281 -9.51 -9.74 -13.97
CA PRO A 281 -9.77 -8.89 -12.81
C PRO A 281 -10.60 -9.59 -11.72
N LEU A 282 -11.07 -10.82 -11.96
CA LEU A 282 -11.87 -11.61 -11.04
C LEU A 282 -11.10 -12.88 -10.64
N SER A 283 -10.89 -13.08 -9.33
CA SER A 283 -10.28 -14.28 -8.74
C SER A 283 -11.32 -15.13 -8.03
N SER A 284 -11.01 -16.41 -7.73
CA SER A 284 -11.92 -17.24 -6.93
C SER A 284 -12.26 -16.60 -5.58
N SER A 285 -11.26 -16.02 -4.89
CA SER A 285 -11.46 -15.31 -3.63
C SER A 285 -12.36 -14.07 -3.74
N ARG A 286 -12.32 -13.35 -4.88
CA ARG A 286 -13.25 -12.24 -5.14
C ARG A 286 -14.67 -12.73 -5.39
N ILE A 287 -14.84 -13.86 -6.07
CA ILE A 287 -16.15 -14.49 -6.24
C ILE A 287 -16.69 -14.90 -4.87
N ASP A 288 -15.87 -15.55 -4.03
CA ASP A 288 -16.24 -15.96 -2.68
C ASP A 288 -16.73 -14.76 -1.86
N ALA A 289 -16.01 -13.64 -1.91
CA ALA A 289 -16.40 -12.40 -1.23
C ALA A 289 -17.74 -11.83 -1.75
N PHE A 290 -18.06 -11.96 -3.04
CA PHE A 290 -19.31 -11.45 -3.60
C PHE A 290 -20.52 -12.37 -3.41
N VAL A 291 -20.30 -13.65 -3.17
CA VAL A 291 -21.39 -14.60 -2.86
C VAL A 291 -21.50 -14.91 -1.38
N ALA A 292 -20.59 -14.39 -0.55
CA ALA A 292 -20.51 -14.65 0.87
C ALA A 292 -21.82 -14.33 1.59
N ARG A 293 -22.30 -15.25 2.44
CA ARG A 293 -23.47 -15.02 3.32
C ARG A 293 -23.12 -15.24 4.79
N THR A 294 -21.85 -14.99 5.12
CA THR A 294 -21.36 -15.00 6.50
C THR A 294 -21.64 -13.65 7.16
N GLN A 295 -22.08 -13.68 8.42
CA GLN A 295 -22.33 -12.50 9.24
C GLN A 295 -21.54 -12.58 10.54
N TYR A 296 -21.11 -11.43 11.05
CA TYR A 296 -20.37 -11.27 12.30
C TYR A 296 -21.12 -10.31 13.23
N PRO A 297 -22.09 -10.80 14.02
CA PRO A 297 -22.86 -9.96 14.92
C PRO A 297 -22.00 -9.30 16.00
N TYR A 298 -22.31 -8.04 16.34
CA TYR A 298 -21.69 -7.31 17.45
C TYR A 298 -22.48 -7.47 18.77
N ALA A 299 -23.29 -8.53 18.91
CA ALA A 299 -24.22 -8.71 20.02
C ALA A 299 -23.50 -8.72 21.39
N LYS A 300 -22.31 -9.32 21.46
CA LYS A 300 -21.51 -9.38 22.68
C LYS A 300 -20.95 -8.00 23.06
N LEU A 301 -20.45 -7.21 22.10
CA LEU A 301 -20.04 -5.81 22.35
C LEU A 301 -21.18 -4.99 22.93
N LYS A 302 -22.38 -5.10 22.35
CA LYS A 302 -23.56 -4.39 22.85
C LYS A 302 -23.93 -4.83 24.26
N ARG A 303 -23.93 -6.13 24.54
CA ARG A 303 -24.31 -6.69 25.85
C ARG A 303 -23.30 -6.35 26.95
N VAL A 304 -22.01 -6.39 26.65
CA VAL A 304 -20.95 -6.28 27.66
C VAL A 304 -20.46 -4.83 27.83
N LEU A 305 -20.33 -4.08 26.74
CA LEU A 305 -19.74 -2.74 26.73
C LEU A 305 -20.73 -1.63 26.36
N ASP A 306 -22.00 -1.95 26.18
CA ASP A 306 -23.05 -1.01 25.74
C ASP A 306 -22.71 -0.29 24.42
N PHE A 307 -21.85 -0.94 23.60
CA PHE A 307 -21.35 -0.39 22.36
C PHE A 307 -22.07 -0.95 21.14
N LEU A 308 -22.41 -0.08 20.20
CA LEU A 308 -22.93 -0.44 18.89
C LEU A 308 -22.16 0.33 17.81
N PRO A 309 -21.72 -0.32 16.71
CA PRO A 309 -21.16 0.40 15.57
C PRO A 309 -22.21 1.33 14.97
N ARG A 310 -21.97 2.65 15.02
CA ARG A 310 -22.98 3.66 14.64
C ARG A 310 -22.84 4.11 13.20
N ILE A 311 -21.66 3.93 12.61
CA ILE A 311 -21.36 4.44 11.28
C ILE A 311 -21.72 3.38 10.25
N SER A 312 -22.90 3.54 9.65
CA SER A 312 -23.37 2.62 8.61
C SER A 312 -22.42 2.58 7.41
N VAL A 313 -22.13 1.37 6.92
CA VAL A 313 -21.38 1.17 5.67
C VAL A 313 -22.08 1.89 4.51
N VAL A 314 -23.40 1.73 4.40
CA VAL A 314 -24.24 2.29 3.33
C VAL A 314 -24.17 3.82 3.29
N SER A 315 -24.18 4.49 4.44
CA SER A 315 -24.16 5.96 4.50
C SER A 315 -22.76 6.57 4.33
N SER A 316 -21.71 5.82 4.65
CA SER A 316 -20.33 6.32 4.67
C SER A 316 -19.49 5.92 3.45
N ILE A 317 -19.80 4.81 2.78
CA ILE A 317 -19.00 4.29 1.66
C ILE A 317 -18.87 5.30 0.51
N GLY A 318 -19.93 6.10 0.28
CA GLY A 318 -19.92 7.15 -0.73
C GLY A 318 -18.82 8.19 -0.53
N LYS A 319 -18.47 8.52 0.71
CA LYS A 319 -17.37 9.46 1.02
C LYS A 319 -16.02 8.88 0.61
N VAL A 320 -15.80 7.59 0.88
CA VAL A 320 -14.56 6.88 0.50
C VAL A 320 -14.42 6.79 -1.01
N ILE A 321 -15.52 6.54 -1.72
CA ILE A 321 -15.50 6.47 -3.18
C ILE A 321 -15.29 7.85 -3.82
N LYS A 322 -15.94 8.91 -3.31
CA LYS A 322 -15.78 10.28 -3.81
C LYS A 322 -14.39 10.85 -3.57
N ALA A 323 -13.79 10.58 -2.41
CA ALA A 323 -12.42 11.01 -2.13
C ALA A 323 -11.42 10.55 -3.20
N ASN A 324 -11.61 9.36 -3.80
CA ASN A 324 -10.79 8.90 -4.93
C ASN A 324 -10.92 9.76 -6.18
N LEU A 325 -12.14 10.23 -6.47
CA LEU A 325 -12.37 11.04 -7.67
C LEU A 325 -11.67 12.38 -7.51
N GLU A 326 -11.74 12.98 -6.33
CA GLU A 326 -11.01 14.21 -6.02
C GLU A 326 -9.50 14.00 -6.08
N THR A 327 -8.98 12.86 -5.61
CA THR A 327 -7.53 12.55 -5.74
C THR A 327 -7.12 12.26 -7.19
N ASP A 328 -7.95 11.56 -7.95
CA ASP A 328 -7.70 11.27 -9.38
C ASP A 328 -7.82 12.55 -10.22
N GLU A 329 -8.74 13.46 -9.90
CA GLU A 329 -8.88 14.78 -10.52
C GLU A 329 -7.72 15.71 -10.13
N ALA A 330 -7.32 15.73 -8.86
CA ALA A 330 -6.13 16.46 -8.42
C ALA A 330 -4.86 15.94 -9.11
N ASN A 331 -4.73 14.62 -9.28
CA ASN A 331 -3.65 14.01 -10.05
C ASN A 331 -3.74 14.30 -11.56
N ARG A 332 -4.93 14.57 -12.10
CA ARG A 332 -5.09 15.07 -13.48
C ARG A 332 -4.75 16.56 -13.60
N ARG A 333 -4.88 17.34 -12.52
CA ARG A 333 -4.54 18.77 -12.47
C ARG A 333 -3.05 19.04 -12.22
N ARG A 334 -2.24 18.05 -11.82
CA ARG A 334 -0.79 18.22 -11.66
C ARG A 334 -0.09 18.30 -13.01
N LYS A 335 0.94 19.15 -13.13
CA LYS A 335 1.85 19.10 -14.29
C LYS A 335 2.49 17.70 -14.34
N PRO A 336 2.46 16.99 -15.48
CA PRO A 336 3.09 15.68 -15.57
C PRO A 336 4.60 15.81 -15.33
N LYS A 337 5.18 14.84 -14.62
CA LYS A 337 6.60 14.82 -14.28
C LYS A 337 7.40 14.13 -15.38
N ILE A 338 8.41 14.80 -15.92
CA ILE A 338 9.28 14.25 -16.95
C ILE A 338 10.72 14.17 -16.44
N ALA A 339 11.40 13.06 -16.72
CA ALA A 339 12.84 12.94 -16.51
C ALA A 339 13.58 12.95 -17.85
N ILE A 340 14.57 13.83 -17.97
CA ILE A 340 15.47 13.90 -19.12
C ILE A 340 16.83 13.31 -18.69
N ILE A 341 17.19 12.16 -19.24
CA ILE A 341 18.42 11.44 -18.91
C ILE A 341 19.47 11.66 -20.00
N ALA A 342 20.60 12.25 -19.62
CA ALA A 342 21.70 12.55 -20.53
C ALA A 342 23.05 12.16 -19.88
N PRO A 343 24.07 11.79 -20.67
CA PRO A 343 25.33 11.29 -20.12
C PRO A 343 26.22 12.37 -19.49
N ALA A 344 26.06 13.64 -19.88
CA ALA A 344 26.90 14.73 -19.39
C ALA A 344 26.19 16.10 -19.52
N GLU A 345 26.61 17.06 -18.71
CA GLU A 345 26.17 18.46 -18.76
C GLU A 345 26.24 19.07 -20.17
N MET A 346 27.36 18.88 -20.88
CA MET A 346 27.53 19.43 -22.24
C MET A 346 26.51 18.90 -23.23
N THR A 347 26.08 17.64 -23.09
CA THR A 347 25.01 17.08 -23.93
C THR A 347 23.69 17.79 -23.68
N VAL A 348 23.40 18.11 -22.42
CA VAL A 348 22.18 18.85 -22.05
C VAL A 348 22.22 20.26 -22.65
N LYS A 349 23.33 20.99 -22.45
CA LYS A 349 23.49 22.36 -22.96
C LYS A 349 23.44 22.44 -24.48
N ALA A 350 24.10 21.52 -25.18
CA ALA A 350 24.21 21.57 -26.63
C ALA A 350 22.92 21.15 -27.36
N PHE A 351 22.20 20.16 -26.84
CA PHE A 351 21.11 19.52 -27.59
C PHE A 351 19.73 19.63 -26.95
N LEU A 352 19.64 19.89 -25.64
CA LEU A 352 18.38 19.73 -24.89
C LEU A 352 17.91 21.00 -24.22
N LEU A 353 18.74 22.04 -24.14
CA LEU A 353 18.47 23.25 -23.37
C LEU A 353 17.15 23.92 -23.77
N ASN A 354 16.96 24.19 -25.07
CA ASN A 354 15.74 24.83 -25.57
C ASN A 354 14.49 23.95 -25.36
N HIS A 355 14.65 22.62 -25.50
CA HIS A 355 13.56 21.67 -25.26
C HIS A 355 13.18 21.63 -23.79
N ILE A 356 14.16 21.62 -22.87
CA ILE A 356 13.93 21.64 -21.43
C ILE A 356 13.13 22.87 -21.04
N PHE A 357 13.55 24.05 -21.49
CA PHE A 357 12.86 25.31 -21.16
C PHE A 357 11.44 25.34 -21.73
N ALA A 358 11.24 24.95 -22.99
CA ALA A 358 9.91 24.87 -23.59
C ALA A 358 8.99 23.88 -22.85
N LEU A 359 9.54 22.80 -22.29
CA LEU A 359 8.76 21.81 -21.56
C LEU A 359 8.32 22.29 -20.16
N GLN A 360 9.03 23.23 -19.53
CA GLN A 360 8.70 23.71 -18.16
C GLN A 360 7.33 24.40 -18.08
N ASP A 361 6.87 24.98 -19.17
CA ASP A 361 5.55 25.62 -19.22
C ASP A 361 4.42 24.61 -18.97
N THR A 362 4.60 23.37 -19.42
CA THR A 362 3.56 22.33 -19.39
C THR A 362 3.87 21.18 -18.43
N TYR A 363 5.15 20.94 -18.13
CA TYR A 363 5.65 19.78 -17.39
C TYR A 363 6.51 20.20 -16.20
N GLU A 364 6.57 19.33 -15.19
CA GLU A 364 7.58 19.41 -14.14
C GLU A 364 8.82 18.63 -14.63
N VAL A 365 9.90 19.35 -14.91
CA VAL A 365 11.09 18.80 -15.60
C VAL A 365 12.23 18.54 -14.63
N THR A 366 12.70 17.29 -14.60
CA THR A 366 13.89 16.87 -13.86
C THR A 366 14.96 16.39 -14.85
N VAL A 367 16.19 16.88 -14.74
CA VAL A 367 17.33 16.44 -15.54
C VAL A 367 18.21 15.52 -14.72
N ILE A 368 18.46 14.31 -15.23
CA ILE A 368 19.33 13.31 -14.60
C ILE A 368 20.59 13.19 -15.44
N THR A 369 21.73 13.67 -14.92
CA THR A 369 22.97 13.74 -15.70
C THR A 369 24.22 13.66 -14.83
N HIS A 370 25.37 13.42 -15.47
CA HIS A 370 26.66 13.57 -14.82
C HIS A 370 27.13 15.03 -14.91
N THR A 371 27.19 15.70 -13.76
CA THR A 371 27.70 17.07 -13.61
C THR A 371 28.31 17.25 -12.22
N SER A 372 29.24 18.20 -12.10
CA SER A 372 29.75 18.73 -10.84
C SER A 372 28.95 19.94 -10.34
N ASN A 373 28.13 20.57 -11.18
CA ASN A 373 27.33 21.74 -10.87
C ASN A 373 25.83 21.39 -10.88
N ARG A 374 25.13 21.47 -9.75
CA ARG A 374 23.68 21.19 -9.71
C ARG A 374 22.83 22.30 -10.32
N ASN A 375 23.40 23.50 -10.48
CA ASN A 375 22.69 24.71 -10.84
C ASN A 375 22.96 25.18 -12.27
N PHE A 376 23.61 24.36 -13.10
CA PHE A 376 24.01 24.77 -14.46
C PHE A 376 22.84 25.14 -15.39
N LEU A 377 21.60 24.80 -15.01
CA LEU A 377 20.36 25.14 -15.71
C LEU A 377 19.58 26.28 -15.04
N ASN A 378 19.99 26.72 -13.84
CA ASN A 378 19.26 27.71 -13.05
C ASN A 378 19.79 29.15 -13.28
N ASP A 379 20.87 29.32 -14.05
CA ASP A 379 21.42 30.63 -14.42
C ASP A 379 20.60 31.34 -15.52
N SER A 380 19.59 30.68 -16.10
CA SER A 380 18.77 31.22 -17.18
C SER A 380 17.32 30.75 -17.01
N SER A 381 16.51 31.56 -16.33
CA SER A 381 15.04 31.51 -16.32
C SER A 381 14.39 30.13 -16.22
N GLY A 382 14.40 29.54 -15.01
CA GLY A 382 13.59 28.37 -14.66
C GLY A 382 14.17 27.60 -13.46
N THR A 383 13.34 26.92 -12.67
CA THR A 383 13.80 25.99 -11.61
C THR A 383 13.72 24.57 -12.18
N VAL A 384 14.78 24.11 -12.85
CA VAL A 384 14.90 22.71 -13.30
C VAL A 384 15.58 21.92 -12.18
N GLU A 385 14.96 20.84 -11.73
CA GLU A 385 15.62 19.96 -10.76
C GLU A 385 16.72 19.16 -11.48
N VAL A 386 17.95 19.19 -10.96
CA VAL A 386 19.07 18.40 -11.49
C VAL A 386 19.47 17.32 -10.49
N ILE A 387 19.29 16.07 -10.88
CA ILE A 387 19.70 14.89 -10.10
C ILE A 387 20.99 14.33 -10.67
N LEU A 388 21.98 14.12 -9.80
CA LEU A 388 23.30 13.69 -10.22
C LEU A 388 23.33 12.17 -10.35
N LEU A 389 23.68 11.70 -11.54
CA LEU A 389 23.88 10.30 -11.81
C LEU A 389 25.17 10.12 -12.63
N PRO A 390 26.20 9.44 -12.10
CA PRO A 390 27.46 9.26 -12.82
C PRO A 390 27.31 8.24 -13.95
N ILE A 391 26.96 8.73 -15.14
CA ILE A 391 26.98 7.97 -16.38
C ILE A 391 28.37 8.13 -17.01
N VAL A 392 29.34 7.35 -16.51
CA VAL A 392 30.72 7.38 -16.99
C VAL A 392 30.78 7.01 -18.48
N ARG A 393 31.63 7.65 -19.28
CA ARG A 393 31.70 7.40 -20.73
C ARG A 393 32.17 5.99 -21.10
N GLU A 394 33.15 5.46 -20.37
CA GLU A 394 33.68 4.11 -20.59
C GLU A 394 32.66 3.04 -20.20
N ILE A 395 32.58 1.97 -21.00
CA ILE A 395 31.70 0.83 -20.72
C ILE A 395 32.33 0.02 -19.58
N SER A 396 31.55 -0.23 -18.52
CA SER A 396 32.03 -0.95 -17.34
C SER A 396 30.86 -1.64 -16.65
N LEU A 397 30.80 -2.97 -16.76
CA LEU A 397 29.65 -3.77 -16.32
C LEU A 397 29.20 -3.46 -14.88
N PHE A 398 30.14 -3.44 -13.92
CA PHE A 398 29.82 -3.17 -12.51
C PHE A 398 29.33 -1.73 -12.27
N ARG A 399 30.00 -0.73 -12.87
CA ARG A 399 29.62 0.68 -12.72
C ARG A 399 28.27 0.96 -13.39
N ASP A 400 28.01 0.32 -14.53
CA ASP A 400 26.79 0.49 -15.31
C ASP A 400 25.59 -0.17 -14.63
N LEU A 401 25.79 -1.34 -14.03
CA LEU A 401 24.77 -2.01 -13.23
C LEU A 401 24.44 -1.22 -11.96
N SER A 402 25.45 -0.68 -11.27
CA SER A 402 25.25 0.22 -10.12
C SER A 402 24.48 1.49 -10.52
N CYS A 403 24.83 2.07 -11.68
CA CYS A 403 24.14 3.22 -12.26
C CYS A 403 22.67 2.90 -12.58
N LEU A 404 22.38 1.72 -13.14
CA LEU A 404 21.02 1.24 -13.40
C LEU A 404 20.20 1.16 -12.11
N PHE A 405 20.73 0.56 -11.03
CA PHE A 405 20.01 0.46 -9.75
C PHE A 405 19.72 1.83 -9.12
N ARG A 406 20.68 2.76 -9.23
CA ARG A 406 20.48 4.14 -8.78
C ARG A 406 19.40 4.84 -9.60
N LEU A 407 19.42 4.68 -10.93
CA LEU A 407 18.40 5.24 -11.82
C LEU A 407 17.01 4.67 -11.54
N ILE A 408 16.90 3.35 -11.31
CA ILE A 408 15.65 2.69 -10.88
C ILE A 408 15.15 3.30 -9.57
N SER A 409 16.04 3.51 -8.60
CA SER A 409 15.67 4.13 -7.31
C SER A 409 15.17 5.56 -7.49
N ILE A 410 15.83 6.37 -8.33
CA ILE A 410 15.44 7.75 -8.64
C ILE A 410 14.07 7.79 -9.33
N ILE A 411 13.85 6.98 -10.37
CA ILE A 411 12.58 6.95 -11.10
C ILE A 411 11.45 6.48 -10.19
N LYS A 412 11.69 5.47 -9.35
CA LYS A 412 10.70 4.95 -8.40
C LYS A 412 10.32 5.98 -7.34
N ALA A 413 11.30 6.74 -6.82
CA ALA A 413 11.07 7.76 -5.81
C ALA A 413 10.25 8.94 -6.35
N ASN A 414 10.56 9.39 -7.58
CA ASN A 414 9.96 10.58 -8.16
C ASN A 414 8.68 10.32 -8.97
N ARG A 415 8.40 9.06 -9.33
CA ARG A 415 7.22 8.63 -10.09
C ARG A 415 7.00 9.44 -11.38
N PHE A 416 8.02 9.47 -12.23
CA PHE A 416 7.93 10.15 -13.53
C PHE A 416 6.86 9.54 -14.43
N ASP A 417 6.10 10.40 -15.10
CA ASP A 417 5.08 10.04 -16.09
C ASP A 417 5.72 9.74 -17.44
N LEU A 418 6.85 10.40 -17.72
CA LEU A 418 7.65 10.25 -18.93
C LEU A 418 9.15 10.21 -18.60
N ILE A 419 9.88 9.29 -19.22
CA ILE A 419 11.34 9.38 -19.30
C ILE A 419 11.77 9.60 -20.75
N PHE A 420 12.68 10.55 -20.94
CA PHE A 420 13.29 10.89 -22.21
C PHE A 420 14.80 10.70 -22.10
N SER A 421 15.42 10.07 -23.10
CA SER A 421 16.86 9.82 -23.07
C SER A 421 17.52 10.10 -24.41
N VAL A 422 18.79 10.49 -24.33
CA VAL A 422 19.69 10.67 -25.48
C VAL A 422 20.97 9.89 -25.25
N ALA A 423 21.69 9.63 -26.34
CA ALA A 423 22.95 8.88 -26.38
C ALA A 423 22.81 7.38 -26.04
N PRO A 424 23.65 6.49 -26.63
CA PRO A 424 23.41 5.05 -26.56
C PRO A 424 23.44 4.45 -25.15
N LYS A 425 24.41 4.83 -24.32
CA LYS A 425 24.60 4.27 -22.98
C LYS A 425 23.52 4.74 -22.00
N ALA A 426 23.29 6.06 -21.96
CA ALA A 426 22.25 6.65 -21.12
C ALA A 426 20.86 6.17 -21.57
N GLY A 427 20.64 6.05 -22.87
CA GLY A 427 19.44 5.47 -23.45
C GLY A 427 19.17 4.04 -23.01
N LEU A 428 20.17 3.15 -23.09
CA LEU A 428 20.01 1.75 -22.68
C LEU A 428 19.64 1.65 -21.20
N LEU A 429 20.35 2.38 -20.34
CA LEU A 429 20.08 2.41 -18.89
C LEU A 429 18.68 2.95 -18.60
N ALA A 430 18.28 4.05 -19.24
CA ALA A 430 16.98 4.66 -19.07
C ALA A 430 15.83 3.75 -19.54
N MET A 431 15.95 3.16 -20.73
CA MET A 431 14.91 2.29 -21.28
C MET A 431 14.76 1.00 -20.47
N LEU A 432 15.86 0.42 -19.98
CA LEU A 432 15.82 -0.72 -19.05
C LEU A 432 15.14 -0.33 -17.73
N ALA A 433 15.55 0.78 -17.10
CA ALA A 433 14.98 1.23 -15.84
C ALA A 433 13.47 1.53 -15.97
N GLY A 434 13.07 2.23 -17.02
CA GLY A 434 11.68 2.55 -17.30
C GLY A 434 10.85 1.31 -17.61
N PHE A 435 11.39 0.34 -18.35
CA PHE A 435 10.69 -0.92 -18.63
C PHE A 435 10.47 -1.74 -17.35
N ILE A 436 11.50 -1.87 -16.50
CA ILE A 436 11.41 -2.55 -15.20
C ILE A 436 10.34 -1.92 -14.31
N LEU A 437 10.26 -0.58 -14.30
CA LEU A 437 9.31 0.17 -13.49
C LEU A 437 7.94 0.37 -14.15
N LYS A 438 7.76 -0.09 -15.39
CA LYS A 438 6.56 0.14 -16.20
C LYS A 438 6.20 1.63 -16.30
N THR A 439 7.20 2.49 -16.46
CA THR A 439 6.99 3.93 -16.69
C THR A 439 6.08 4.11 -17.92
N PRO A 440 4.98 4.89 -17.83
CA PRO A 440 3.97 4.96 -18.88
C PRO A 440 4.54 5.35 -20.25
N ILE A 441 5.33 6.42 -20.31
CA ILE A 441 5.95 6.91 -21.54
C ILE A 441 7.47 6.83 -21.42
N ARG A 442 8.09 6.17 -22.38
CA ARG A 442 9.55 5.99 -22.49
C ARG A 442 9.98 6.38 -23.90
N ILE A 443 10.75 7.47 -24.00
CA ILE A 443 11.20 8.04 -25.26
C ILE A 443 12.73 7.95 -25.33
N HIS A 444 13.24 7.47 -26.46
CA HIS A 444 14.66 7.54 -26.78
C HIS A 444 14.87 8.24 -28.11
N MET A 445 15.78 9.22 -28.14
CA MET A 445 16.18 9.92 -29.37
C MET A 445 17.53 9.43 -29.86
N PHE A 446 17.55 8.87 -31.07
CA PHE A 446 18.77 8.50 -31.77
C PHE A 446 19.38 9.72 -32.47
N THR A 447 20.63 10.02 -32.12
CA THR A 447 21.42 11.13 -32.67
C THR A 447 22.69 10.66 -33.38
N GLY A 448 22.74 9.36 -33.73
CA GLY A 448 23.89 8.70 -34.35
C GLY A 448 24.20 7.32 -33.76
N GLN A 449 24.93 6.50 -34.52
CA GLN A 449 25.19 5.10 -34.17
C GLN A 449 26.68 4.80 -34.09
N VAL A 450 27.12 4.33 -32.92
CA VAL A 450 28.52 3.94 -32.63
C VAL A 450 29.01 2.81 -33.55
N TRP A 451 28.09 2.07 -34.15
CA TRP A 451 28.38 0.95 -35.04
C TRP A 451 28.32 1.26 -36.53
N ALA A 452 27.89 2.46 -36.95
CA ALA A 452 27.71 2.80 -38.35
C ALA A 452 28.99 2.64 -39.19
N THR A 453 30.15 2.94 -38.59
CA THR A 453 31.47 2.81 -39.23
C THR A 453 32.20 1.51 -38.89
N ARG A 454 31.63 0.66 -38.03
CA ARG A 454 32.26 -0.60 -37.59
C ARG A 454 31.98 -1.73 -38.58
N LYS A 455 32.85 -2.76 -38.59
CA LYS A 455 32.66 -4.01 -39.34
C LYS A 455 32.69 -5.22 -38.39
N GLY A 456 32.14 -6.35 -38.83
CA GLY A 456 32.18 -7.62 -38.10
C GLY A 456 31.34 -7.66 -36.81
N LEU A 457 31.77 -8.47 -35.84
CA LEU A 457 31.03 -8.76 -34.60
C LEU A 457 30.72 -7.52 -33.76
N GLY A 458 31.64 -6.55 -33.74
CA GLY A 458 31.42 -5.29 -33.02
C GLY A 458 30.24 -4.49 -33.57
N ARG A 459 30.04 -4.48 -34.90
CA ARG A 459 28.86 -3.84 -35.52
C ARG A 459 27.58 -4.52 -35.06
N LEU A 460 27.55 -5.85 -35.10
CA LEU A 460 26.38 -6.64 -34.72
C LEU A 460 25.99 -6.44 -33.25
N PHE A 461 26.96 -6.42 -32.35
CA PHE A 461 26.72 -6.21 -30.92
C PHE A 461 26.10 -4.85 -30.61
N PHE A 462 26.71 -3.76 -31.05
CA PHE A 462 26.17 -2.42 -30.77
C PHE A 462 24.85 -2.16 -31.49
N LYS A 463 24.65 -2.76 -32.67
CA LYS A 463 23.36 -2.73 -33.38
C LYS A 463 22.26 -3.50 -32.63
N SER A 464 22.58 -4.62 -31.98
CA SER A 464 21.60 -5.37 -31.18
C SER A 464 21.21 -4.63 -29.90
N VAL A 465 22.15 -3.87 -29.31
CA VAL A 465 21.87 -2.95 -28.19
C VAL A 465 20.86 -1.88 -28.61
N ASP A 466 21.05 -1.24 -29.77
CA ASP A 466 20.11 -0.22 -30.25
C ASP A 466 18.73 -0.83 -30.55
N ARG A 467 18.66 -2.05 -31.10
CA ARG A 467 17.40 -2.79 -31.30
C ARG A 467 16.67 -3.05 -29.97
N LEU A 468 17.41 -3.50 -28.96
CA LEU A 468 16.86 -3.74 -27.63
C LEU A 468 16.30 -2.42 -27.05
N MET A 469 17.06 -1.35 -27.16
CA MET A 469 16.66 -0.02 -26.67
C MET A 469 15.38 0.48 -27.37
N ALA A 470 15.29 0.34 -28.70
CA ALA A 470 14.08 0.66 -29.46
C ALA A 470 12.87 -0.18 -29.03
N LYS A 471 13.06 -1.47 -28.76
CA LYS A 471 11.98 -2.38 -28.29
C LYS A 471 11.49 -2.04 -26.88
N LEU A 472 12.37 -1.54 -26.02
CA LEU A 472 12.04 -1.15 -24.65
C LEU A 472 11.36 0.23 -24.59
N ALA A 473 11.67 1.11 -25.54
CA ALA A 473 11.02 2.39 -25.71
C ALA A 473 9.54 2.23 -26.10
N THR A 474 8.71 3.18 -25.67
CA THR A 474 7.33 3.32 -26.18
C THR A 474 7.29 4.15 -27.45
N HIS A 475 8.21 5.12 -27.55
CA HIS A 475 8.36 6.02 -28.69
C HIS A 475 9.84 6.17 -28.96
N VAL A 476 10.21 6.20 -30.23
CA VAL A 476 11.57 6.45 -30.65
C VAL A 476 11.55 7.72 -31.49
N LEU A 477 12.56 8.57 -31.30
CA LEU A 477 12.74 9.80 -32.08
C LEU A 477 14.09 9.75 -32.80
N THR A 478 14.20 10.50 -33.88
CA THR A 478 15.43 10.67 -34.65
C THR A 478 15.67 12.14 -34.92
N ASP A 479 16.92 12.56 -34.96
CA ASP A 479 17.30 13.95 -35.24
C ASP A 479 17.02 14.39 -36.69
N SER A 480 16.84 13.46 -37.63
CA SER A 480 16.64 13.75 -39.05
C SER A 480 15.91 12.62 -39.79
N MET A 481 15.31 12.94 -40.94
CA MET A 481 14.65 11.96 -41.81
C MET A 481 15.65 10.95 -42.40
N SER A 482 16.87 11.37 -42.70
CA SER A 482 17.96 10.48 -43.13
C SER A 482 18.33 9.47 -42.04
N GLN A 483 18.38 9.92 -40.78
CA GLN A 483 18.69 9.06 -39.64
C GLN A 483 17.58 8.04 -39.38
N ARG A 484 16.31 8.44 -39.54
CA ARG A 484 15.16 7.52 -39.53
C ARG A 484 15.29 6.44 -40.58
N LYS A 485 15.45 6.84 -41.85
CA LYS A 485 15.55 5.90 -42.97
C LYS A 485 16.69 4.91 -42.77
N PHE A 486 17.85 5.37 -42.31
CA PHE A 486 18.99 4.52 -41.99
C PHE A 486 18.66 3.46 -40.90
N LEU A 487 17.97 3.85 -39.83
CA LEU A 487 17.58 2.92 -38.76
C LEU A 487 16.53 1.89 -39.19
N GLU A 488 15.61 2.29 -40.07
CA GLU A 488 14.61 1.40 -40.67
C GLU A 488 15.26 0.39 -41.63
N GLU A 489 16.13 0.86 -42.53
CA GLU A 489 16.87 0.03 -43.49
C GLU A 489 17.79 -0.97 -42.78
N GLU A 490 18.42 -0.55 -41.69
CA GLU A 490 19.25 -1.43 -40.87
C GLU A 490 18.42 -2.32 -39.93
N GLY A 491 17.10 -2.17 -39.91
CA GLY A 491 16.19 -2.97 -39.09
C GLY A 491 16.44 -2.80 -37.59
N VAL A 492 16.76 -1.58 -37.15
CA VAL A 492 16.84 -1.20 -35.73
C VAL A 492 15.47 -0.83 -35.19
N VAL A 493 14.66 -0.16 -36.01
CA VAL A 493 13.29 0.24 -35.71
C VAL A 493 12.36 -0.31 -36.81
N PRO A 494 11.12 -0.73 -36.51
CA PRO A 494 10.20 -1.20 -37.55
C PRO A 494 9.85 -0.10 -38.56
N LEU A 495 9.60 -0.50 -39.82
CA LEU A 495 9.16 0.41 -40.88
C LEU A 495 7.88 1.17 -40.45
N GLY A 496 7.91 2.50 -40.51
CA GLY A 496 6.75 3.34 -40.20
C GLY A 496 6.41 3.46 -38.71
N HIS A 497 7.27 3.00 -37.80
CA HIS A 497 7.09 3.12 -36.34
C HIS A 497 7.73 4.39 -35.72
N LEU A 498 8.28 5.28 -36.55
CA LEU A 498 8.89 6.55 -36.16
C LEU A 498 8.06 7.76 -36.57
#